data_AF-A0A9W6PDK3-F1
#
_entry.id   AF-A0A9W6PDK3-F1
#
_cell.length_a   1.000
_cell.length_b   1.000
_cell.length_c   1.000
_cell.angle_alpha   90.00
_cell.angle_beta   90.00
_cell.angle_gamma   90.00
#
_symmetry.space_group_name_H-M   'P 1'
#
loop_
_entity.id
_entity.type
_entity.pdbx_description
1 polymer ?
#
loop_
_entity_poly.entity_id
_entity_poly.type
_entity_poly.pdbx_seq_one_letter_code
_entity_poly.pdbx_strand_id
1 'polypeptide(L)'
;MSAAPVEFLGPPPPAETKHGRIASALQNRPGEWAVVQRATSISRASSAAQAIRSAKLAAYGPAGAFQAVARTVQTGRTAEHRVYARFVGRRSPVVGGGS
;
A
#
# COMPACT_ATOMS: atom_id res chain seq x y z
N MET A 1 19.75 3.34 -46.73
CA MET A 1 18.92 3.84 -45.61
C MET A 1 19.28 3.01 -44.39
N SER A 2 19.98 3.59 -43.42
CA SER A 2 20.36 2.88 -42.18
C SER A 2 19.21 2.98 -41.19
N ALA A 3 18.73 1.84 -40.68
CA ALA A 3 17.74 1.81 -39.60
C ALA A 3 18.40 2.31 -38.31
N ALA A 4 17.74 3.19 -37.57
CA ALA A 4 18.23 3.64 -36.28
C ALA A 4 18.39 2.45 -35.32
N PRO A 5 19.48 2.35 -34.54
CA PRO A 5 19.79 1.19 -33.69
C PRO A 5 18.93 1.10 -32.41
N VAL A 6 17.92 1.96 -32.26
CA VAL A 6 17.15 2.10 -31.03
C VAL A 6 15.65 2.11 -31.31
N GLU A 7 14.95 1.23 -30.61
CA GLU A 7 13.49 1.11 -30.63
C GLU A 7 12.91 1.70 -29.33
N PHE A 8 11.97 2.64 -29.45
CA PHE A 8 11.34 3.31 -28.32
C PHE A 8 9.98 2.65 -28.01
N LEU A 9 10.00 1.63 -27.15
CA LEU A 9 8.82 0.79 -26.82
C LEU A 9 7.89 1.38 -25.73
N GLY A 10 8.22 2.54 -25.15
CA GLY A 10 7.51 3.09 -24.00
C GLY A 10 7.98 2.49 -22.66
N PRO A 11 7.30 2.81 -21.54
CA PRO A 11 7.72 2.33 -20.23
C PRO A 11 7.59 0.80 -20.15
N PRO A 12 8.54 0.11 -19.50
CA PRO A 12 8.44 -1.34 -19.32
C PRO A 12 7.17 -1.68 -18.52
N PRO A 13 6.55 -2.84 -18.78
CA PRO A 13 5.43 -3.29 -17.96
C PRO A 13 5.86 -3.31 -16.49
N PRO A 14 4.98 -2.88 -15.56
CA PRO A 14 5.34 -2.80 -14.16
C PRO A 14 5.71 -4.20 -13.66
N ALA A 15 6.88 -4.32 -13.04
CA ALA A 15 7.28 -5.58 -12.42
C ALA A 15 6.26 -5.96 -11.33
N GLU A 16 5.82 -7.21 -11.31
CA GLU A 16 4.90 -7.70 -10.30
C GLU A 16 5.61 -7.77 -8.94
N THR A 17 5.41 -6.76 -8.11
CA THR A 17 6.03 -6.71 -6.78
C THR A 17 5.13 -7.38 -5.74
N LYS A 18 5.75 -7.84 -4.64
CA LYS A 18 5.03 -8.29 -3.44
C LYS A 18 3.97 -7.27 -2.99
N HIS A 19 4.31 -5.98 -3.05
CA HIS A 19 3.41 -4.89 -2.68
C HIS A 19 2.24 -4.75 -3.66
N GLY A 20 2.48 -4.96 -4.97
CA GLY A 20 1.43 -5.04 -5.99
C GLY A 20 0.41 -6.13 -5.66
N ARG A 21 0.87 -7.36 -5.38
CA ARG A 21 -0.02 -8.47 -5.00
C ARG A 21 -0.84 -8.17 -3.75
N ILE A 22 -0.21 -7.58 -2.71
CA ILE A 22 -0.90 -7.17 -1.48
C ILE A 22 -1.97 -6.12 -1.78
N ALA A 23 -1.63 -5.08 -2.55
CA ALA A 23 -2.55 -4.03 -2.90
C ALA A 23 -3.75 -4.57 -3.70
N SER A 24 -3.54 -5.47 -4.66
CA SER A 24 -4.61 -6.12 -5.41
C SER A 24 -5.49 -6.98 -4.50
N ALA A 25 -4.91 -7.75 -3.59
CA ALA A 25 -5.67 -8.56 -2.64
C ALA A 25 -6.57 -7.73 -1.72
N LEU A 26 -6.11 -6.55 -1.29
CA LEU A 26 -6.90 -5.60 -0.51
C LEU A 26 -8.00 -4.92 -1.34
N GLN A 27 -7.72 -4.59 -2.61
CA GLN A 27 -8.71 -4.01 -3.51
C GLN A 27 -9.85 -4.98 -3.83
N ASN A 28 -9.56 -6.28 -3.91
CA ASN A 28 -10.57 -7.33 -4.08
C ASN A 28 -11.47 -7.51 -2.84
N ARG A 29 -11.09 -6.93 -1.69
CA ARG A 29 -11.85 -6.98 -0.43
C ARG A 29 -11.93 -5.59 0.21
N PRO A 30 -12.65 -4.64 -0.43
CA PRO A 30 -12.72 -3.27 0.04
C PRO A 30 -13.32 -3.19 1.45
N GLY A 31 -12.76 -2.33 2.30
CA GLY A 31 -13.24 -2.11 3.67
C GLY A 31 -12.73 -3.12 4.72
N GLU A 32 -12.27 -4.30 4.29
CA GLU A 32 -11.78 -5.36 5.17
C GLU A 32 -10.33 -5.13 5.62
N TRP A 33 -10.08 -5.28 6.93
CA TRP A 33 -8.75 -5.19 7.49
C TRP A 33 -8.00 -6.52 7.37
N ALA A 34 -6.82 -6.48 6.74
CA ALA A 34 -5.93 -7.64 6.66
C ALA A 34 -4.54 -7.33 7.26
N VAL A 35 -3.87 -8.35 7.80
CA VAL A 35 -2.46 -8.25 8.23
C VAL A 35 -1.57 -8.39 7.00
N VAL A 36 -0.92 -7.30 6.60
CA VAL A 36 -0.08 -7.26 5.39
C VAL A 36 1.40 -7.50 5.66
N GLN A 37 1.84 -7.29 6.90
CA GLN A 37 3.22 -7.50 7.30
C GLN A 37 3.31 -7.77 8.81
N ARG A 38 4.20 -8.68 9.19
CA ARG A 38 4.70 -8.83 10.56
C ARG A 38 6.11 -8.25 10.60
N ALA A 39 6.39 -7.39 11.57
CA ALA A 39 7.67 -6.70 11.71
C ALA A 39 8.37 -7.11 13.01
N THR A 40 9.70 -6.98 13.03
CA THR A 40 10.53 -7.25 14.20
C THR A 40 10.40 -6.18 15.30
N SER A 41 9.89 -5.00 14.96
CA SER A 41 9.68 -3.91 15.92
C SER A 41 8.47 -3.05 15.53
N ILE A 42 7.88 -2.39 16.54
CA ILE A 42 6.76 -1.46 16.32
C ILE A 42 7.15 -0.27 15.44
N SER A 43 8.40 0.20 15.52
CA SER A 43 8.90 1.30 14.68
C SER A 43 8.93 0.89 13.21
N ARG A 44 9.40 -0.33 12.90
CA ARG A 44 9.37 -0.88 11.53
C ARG A 44 7.94 -1.03 11.02
N ALA A 45 7.02 -1.53 11.87
CA ALA A 45 5.60 -1.64 11.51
C ALA A 45 4.98 -0.25 11.24
N SER A 46 5.30 0.75 12.06
CA SER A 46 4.77 2.11 11.94
C SER A 46 5.26 2.79 10.66
N SER A 47 6.55 2.67 10.34
CA SER A 47 7.12 3.16 9.08
C SER A 47 6.48 2.49 7.86
N ALA A 48 6.23 1.18 7.92
CA ALA A 48 5.54 0.47 6.84
C ALA A 48 4.09 0.93 6.68
N ALA A 49 3.34 1.08 7.78
CA ALA A 49 1.98 1.61 7.75
C ALA A 49 1.94 3.03 7.15
N GLN A 50 2.92 3.88 7.50
CA GLN A 50 3.03 5.22 6.92
C GLN A 50 3.32 5.19 5.42
N ALA A 51 4.20 4.31 4.95
CA ALA A 51 4.51 4.16 3.53
C ALA A 51 3.28 3.73 2.71
N ILE A 52 2.42 2.87 3.28
CA ILE A 52 1.15 2.47 2.65
C ILE A 52 0.19 3.68 2.58
N ARG A 53 -0.06 4.37 3.69
CA ARG A 53 -1.00 5.52 3.74
C ARG A 53 -0.62 6.65 2.78
N SER A 54 0.68 6.93 2.70
CA SER A 54 1.24 8.02 1.88
C SER A 54 1.45 7.64 0.41
N ALA A 55 1.12 6.40 0.01
CA ALA A 55 1.41 5.88 -1.32
C ALA A 55 2.88 6.05 -1.75
N LYS A 56 3.83 5.95 -0.79
CA LYS A 56 5.27 6.00 -1.09
C LYS A 56 5.68 4.89 -2.06
N LEU A 57 4.95 3.77 -2.02
CA LEU A 57 5.02 2.71 -3.02
C LEU A 57 3.85 2.89 -3.98
N ALA A 58 4.13 2.94 -5.28
CA ALA A 58 3.13 3.16 -6.33
C ALA A 58 1.94 2.19 -6.27
N ALA A 59 2.17 0.96 -5.77
CA ALA A 59 1.13 -0.04 -5.57
C ALA A 59 -0.02 0.39 -4.64
N TYR A 60 0.24 1.30 -3.68
CA TYR A 60 -0.77 1.82 -2.76
C TYR A 60 -1.31 3.19 -3.18
N GLY A 61 -1.07 3.56 -4.44
CA GLY A 61 -1.58 4.79 -5.01
C GLY A 61 -3.08 4.76 -5.26
N PRO A 62 -3.74 5.92 -5.27
CA PRO A 62 -3.25 7.22 -4.77
C PRO A 62 -3.16 7.27 -3.24
N ALA A 63 -2.45 8.27 -2.70
CA ALA A 63 -2.40 8.52 -1.26
C ALA A 63 -3.83 8.63 -0.68
N GLY A 64 -4.05 7.98 0.47
CA GLY A 64 -5.37 7.91 1.09
C GLY A 64 -6.32 6.82 0.53
N ALA A 65 -5.97 6.13 -0.56
CA ALA A 65 -6.75 4.98 -1.05
C ALA A 65 -6.69 3.77 -0.12
N PHE A 66 -5.64 3.69 0.70
CA PHE A 66 -5.44 2.64 1.68
C PHE A 66 -5.34 3.26 3.07
N GLN A 67 -6.04 2.63 4.02
CA GLN A 67 -5.79 2.86 5.44
C GLN A 67 -4.83 1.78 5.93
N ALA A 68 -3.85 2.17 6.73
CA ALA A 68 -2.96 1.23 7.39
C ALA A 68 -2.71 1.66 8.83
N VAL A 69 -2.53 0.70 9.73
CA VAL A 69 -2.21 0.91 11.15
C VAL A 69 -1.20 -0.13 11.62
N ALA A 70 -0.27 0.30 12.47
CA ALA A 70 0.63 -0.61 13.16
C ALA A 70 0.06 -0.92 14.54
N ARG A 71 0.07 -2.19 14.94
CA ARG A 71 -0.38 -2.63 16.26
C ARG A 71 0.56 -3.70 16.80
N THR A 72 0.81 -3.62 18.09
CA THR A 72 1.44 -4.72 18.84
C THR A 72 0.33 -5.59 19.41
N VAL A 73 0.35 -6.87 19.09
CA VAL A 73 -0.59 -7.86 19.62
C VAL A 73 0.19 -8.80 20.54
N GLN A 74 -0.26 -8.93 21.79
CA GLN A 74 0.29 -9.91 22.71
C GLN A 74 -0.23 -11.31 22.32
N THR A 75 0.66 -12.26 22.15
CA THR A 75 0.33 -13.67 21.88
C THR A 75 1.06 -14.53 22.90
N GLY A 76 0.35 -14.86 23.98
CA GLY A 76 0.95 -15.54 25.13
C GLY A 76 2.03 -14.68 25.79
N ARG A 77 3.28 -15.15 25.78
CA ARG A 77 4.43 -14.44 26.37
C ARG A 77 5.20 -13.58 25.38
N THR A 78 4.81 -13.54 24.11
CA THR A 78 5.51 -12.79 23.06
C THR A 78 4.65 -11.68 22.48
N ALA A 79 5.30 -10.59 22.09
CA ALA A 79 4.67 -9.45 21.43
C ALA A 79 4.92 -9.53 19.92
N GLU A 80 3.86 -9.52 19.11
CA GLU A 80 3.96 -9.44 17.66
C GLU A 80 3.61 -8.05 17.15
N HIS A 81 4.48 -7.45 16.34
CA HIS A 81 4.20 -6.18 15.68
C HIS A 81 3.62 -6.43 14.29
N ARG A 82 2.36 -6.07 14.10
CA ARG A 82 1.59 -6.33 12.88
C ARG A 82 1.19 -5.03 12.22
N VAL A 83 1.25 -5.02 10.89
CA VAL A 83 0.70 -3.95 10.05
C VAL A 83 -0.62 -4.45 9.49
N TYR A 84 -1.69 -3.74 9.86
CA TYR A 84 -3.01 -3.94 9.31
C TYR A 84 -3.24 -2.92 8.22
N ALA A 85 -3.82 -3.34 7.09
CA ALA A 85 -4.23 -2.43 6.04
C ALA A 85 -5.57 -2.84 5.45
N ARG A 86 -6.27 -1.87 4.88
CA ARG A 86 -7.49 -2.06 4.10
C ARG A 86 -7.55 -1.07 2.95
N PHE A 87 -8.18 -1.47 1.87
CA PHE A 87 -8.53 -0.56 0.79
C PHE A 87 -9.82 0.17 1.15
N VAL A 88 -9.82 1.51 1.06
CA VAL A 88 -11.01 2.35 1.32
C VAL A 88 -11.47 3.11 0.08
N GLY A 89 -10.80 2.91 -1.06
CA GLY A 89 -11.06 3.65 -2.28
C GLY A 89 -10.55 5.08 -2.22
N ARG A 90 -10.62 5.78 -3.36
CA ARG A 90 -10.41 7.23 -3.38
C ARG A 90 -11.53 7.86 -2.55
N ARG A 91 -11.21 8.48 -1.40
CA ARG A 91 -12.06 9.55 -0.89
C ARG A 91 -12.11 10.60 -2.00
N SER A 92 -13.27 10.78 -2.63
CA SER A 92 -13.51 12.00 -3.39
C SER A 92 -13.15 13.16 -2.47
N PRO A 93 -12.37 14.16 -2.93
CA PRO A 93 -12.20 15.37 -2.16
C PRO A 93 -13.61 15.88 -1.87
N VAL A 94 -13.96 15.96 -0.60
CA VAL A 94 -15.19 16.61 -0.18
C VAL A 94 -15.07 18.04 -0.71
N VAL A 95 -15.83 18.34 -1.77
CA VAL A 95 -16.01 19.71 -2.24
C VAL A 95 -16.64 20.42 -1.05
N GLY A 96 -15.88 21.34 -0.45
CA GLY A 96 -16.37 22.17 0.64
C GLY A 96 -17.57 22.97 0.13
N GLY A 97 -18.77 22.50 0.44
CA GLY A 97 -19.98 23.28 0.33
C GLY A 97 -19.99 24.26 1.49
N GLY A 98 -19.46 25.45 1.25
CA GLY A 98 -19.73 26.61 2.09
C GLY A 98 -21.18 27.04 1.92
N SER A 99 -21.83 27.32 3.04
CA SER A 99 -22.78 28.43 3.24
C SER A 99 -22.91 28.64 4.74
#